data_AF-A0A950NKT2-F1
#
_entry.id   AF-A0A950NKT2-F1
#
_cell.length_a   1.000
_cell.length_b   1.000
_cell.length_c   1.000
_cell.angle_alpha   90.00
_cell.angle_beta   90.00
_cell.angle_gamma   90.00
#
_symmetry.space_group_name_H-M   'P 1'
#
loop_
_entity.id
_entity.type
_entity.pdbx_description
1 polymer ?
#
loop_
_entity_poly.entity_id
_entity_poly.type
_entity_poly.pdbx_seq_one_letter_code
_entity_poly.pdbx_strand_id
1 'polypeptide(L)'
;VGVIVAAAAVLALRRRPFRRDLAVLAWLLPLGVLGQAVLGGYTVVEHLAPGFVMAHFGLSMVILIAAVALAWRSAHEPGSRPRSIDRVSVWSTRALAPLGALTIFAGTAATAAGPHSGGAVGQRVHRLYFKGPDTLTWVVHRHAAIAAIFGVVVIGVWLLQRHRGAGERVLEPLTALCVLLAAEGLVGTVQYELRLPADMVWIHVTLATSIWVTVLWAVAAAGRLAPRAAPVMEAGAEAPISGTRELEPAK
;
A
#
# COMPACT_ATOMS: atom_id res chain seq x y z
N VAL A 1 17.63 -7.22 9.48
CA VAL A 1 16.99 -6.81 8.20
C VAL A 1 17.91 -7.01 7.00
N GLY A 2 19.14 -6.46 6.98
CA GLY A 2 20.09 -6.58 5.85
C GLY A 2 20.31 -8.01 5.34
N VAL A 3 20.54 -8.96 6.24
CA VAL A 3 20.72 -10.39 5.89
C VAL A 3 19.48 -10.97 5.20
N ILE A 4 18.28 -10.64 5.70
CA ILE A 4 17.01 -11.16 5.16
C ILE A 4 16.77 -10.64 3.75
N VAL A 5 16.99 -9.34 3.51
CA VAL A 5 16.78 -8.73 2.18
C VAL A 5 17.83 -9.21 1.17
N ALA A 6 19.07 -9.42 1.61
CA ALA A 6 20.12 -10.02 0.78
C ALA A 6 19.79 -11.47 0.42
N ALA A 7 19.34 -12.26 1.41
CA ALA A 7 18.88 -13.62 1.17
C ALA A 7 17.70 -13.66 0.18
N ALA A 8 16.71 -12.78 0.33
CA ALA A 8 15.58 -12.67 -0.59
C ALA A 8 16.04 -12.36 -2.03
N ALA A 9 16.99 -11.43 -2.21
CA ALA A 9 17.57 -11.11 -3.51
C ALA A 9 18.30 -12.30 -4.14
N VAL A 10 19.12 -13.01 -3.37
CA VAL A 10 19.83 -14.21 -3.83
C VAL A 10 18.85 -15.34 -4.19
N LEU A 11 17.85 -15.60 -3.34
CA LEU A 11 16.84 -16.62 -3.58
C LEU A 11 16.00 -16.31 -4.82
N ALA A 12 15.68 -15.04 -5.08
CA ALA A 12 14.96 -14.63 -6.29
C ALA A 12 15.75 -14.92 -7.57
N LEU A 13 17.09 -14.79 -7.55
CA LEU A 13 17.97 -15.15 -8.66
C LEU A 13 18.10 -16.67 -8.85
N ARG A 14 18.03 -17.43 -7.76
CA ARG A 14 18.13 -18.91 -7.78
C ARG A 14 16.83 -19.62 -8.16
N ARG A 15 15.68 -18.93 -8.11
CA ARG A 15 14.38 -19.50 -8.44
C ARG A 15 14.35 -20.03 -9.88
N ARG A 16 13.88 -21.26 -10.05
CA ARG A 16 13.57 -21.88 -11.35
C ARG A 16 12.08 -22.22 -11.42
N PRO A 17 11.36 -21.88 -12.52
CA PRO A 17 11.80 -21.05 -13.64
C PRO A 17 12.12 -19.61 -13.21
N PHE A 18 13.04 -18.96 -13.92
CA PHE A 18 13.50 -17.62 -13.56
C PHE A 18 12.41 -16.57 -13.75
N ARG A 19 12.15 -15.81 -12.70
CA ARG A 19 11.09 -14.79 -12.63
C ARG A 19 11.70 -13.41 -12.46
N ARG A 20 11.97 -12.74 -13.60
CA ARG A 20 12.53 -11.37 -13.66
C ARG A 20 11.79 -10.39 -12.76
N ASP A 21 10.47 -10.55 -12.68
CA ASP A 21 9.62 -9.71 -11.85
C ASP A 21 9.89 -9.83 -10.36
N LEU A 22 10.19 -11.04 -9.87
CA LEU A 22 10.56 -11.27 -8.49
C LEU A 22 11.98 -10.80 -8.21
N ALA A 23 12.90 -11.02 -9.16
CA ALA A 23 14.28 -10.56 -9.04
C ALA A 23 14.36 -9.03 -8.88
N VAL A 24 13.63 -8.27 -9.71
CA VAL A 24 13.58 -6.80 -9.59
C VAL A 24 13.07 -6.38 -8.22
N LEU A 25 11.92 -6.91 -7.78
CA LEU A 25 11.35 -6.57 -6.48
C LEU A 25 12.26 -6.95 -5.30
N ALA A 26 12.93 -8.10 -5.39
CA ALA A 26 13.84 -8.57 -4.36
C ALA A 26 15.12 -7.71 -4.28
N TRP A 27 15.63 -7.19 -5.41
CA TRP A 27 16.76 -6.27 -5.42
C TRP A 27 16.42 -4.85 -4.96
N LEU A 28 15.16 -4.42 -5.09
CA LEU A 28 14.71 -3.15 -4.50
C LEU A 28 14.84 -3.14 -2.96
N LEU A 29 14.77 -4.31 -2.30
CA LEU A 29 14.87 -4.40 -0.84
C LEU A 29 16.27 -4.04 -0.30
N PRO A 30 17.37 -4.70 -0.70
CA PRO A 30 18.71 -4.31 -0.24
C PRO A 30 19.09 -2.90 -0.70
N LEU A 31 18.69 -2.48 -1.90
CA LEU A 31 18.89 -1.09 -2.35
C LEU A 31 18.14 -0.10 -1.45
N GLY A 32 16.91 -0.43 -1.07
CA GLY A 32 16.12 0.33 -0.11
C GLY A 32 16.79 0.41 1.26
N VAL A 33 17.33 -0.70 1.78
CA VAL A 33 18.06 -0.72 3.07
C VAL A 33 19.31 0.16 3.01
N LEU A 34 20.04 0.15 1.90
CA LEU A 34 21.17 1.07 1.69
C LEU A 34 20.70 2.53 1.68
N GLY A 35 19.61 2.83 0.97
CA GLY A 35 18.99 4.16 0.98
C GLY A 35 18.55 4.61 2.38
N GLN A 36 17.98 3.71 3.18
CA GLN A 36 17.62 3.96 4.59
C GLN A 36 18.86 4.25 5.44
N ALA A 37 19.95 3.50 5.26
CA ALA A 37 21.19 3.74 5.99
C ALA A 37 21.78 5.12 5.68
N VAL A 38 21.80 5.51 4.40
CA VAL A 38 22.25 6.85 3.97
C VAL A 38 21.35 7.94 4.55
N LEU A 39 20.03 7.80 4.40
CA LEU A 39 19.06 8.78 4.88
C LEU A 39 19.05 8.89 6.41
N GLY A 40 19.24 7.78 7.12
CA GLY A 40 19.44 7.74 8.56
C GLY A 40 20.71 8.44 9.00
N GLY A 41 21.82 8.25 8.28
CA GLY A 41 23.06 9.00 8.49
C GLY A 41 22.85 10.51 8.38
N TYR A 42 22.20 10.97 7.31
CA TYR A 42 21.82 12.38 7.16
C TYR A 42 20.90 12.87 8.27
N THR A 43 19.93 12.06 8.71
CA THR A 43 19.04 12.42 9.82
C THR A 43 19.80 12.73 11.11
N VAL A 44 20.89 11.99 11.39
CA VAL A 44 21.75 12.24 12.56
C VAL A 44 22.57 13.51 12.39
N VAL A 45 23.21 13.69 11.22
CA VAL A 45 24.04 14.88 10.90
C VAL A 45 23.21 16.16 10.96
N GLU A 46 21.98 16.11 10.45
CA GLU A 46 21.05 17.25 10.39
C GLU A 46 20.24 17.43 11.68
N HIS A 47 20.73 16.89 12.81
CA HIS A 47 20.11 17.03 14.13
C HIS A 47 18.61 16.72 14.15
N LEU A 48 18.24 15.63 13.47
CA LEU A 48 16.88 15.12 13.34
C LEU A 48 15.92 16.15 12.72
N ALA A 49 16.40 16.93 11.76
CA ALA A 49 15.58 17.86 11.01
C ALA A 49 14.29 17.18 10.49
N PRO A 50 13.11 17.80 10.65
CA PRO A 50 11.80 17.17 10.42
C PRO A 50 11.67 16.49 9.06
N GLY A 51 12.19 17.14 8.02
CA GLY A 51 12.15 16.61 6.65
C GLY A 51 12.86 15.27 6.52
N PHE A 52 14.04 15.10 7.13
CA PHE A 52 14.80 13.86 7.08
C PHE A 52 14.15 12.75 7.90
N VAL A 53 13.64 13.06 9.10
CA VAL A 53 12.91 12.08 9.94
C VAL A 53 11.67 11.56 9.21
N MET A 54 10.87 12.47 8.63
CA MET A 54 9.69 12.11 7.85
C MET A 54 10.06 11.32 6.58
N ALA A 55 11.10 11.74 5.86
CA ALA A 55 11.57 11.06 4.66
C ALA A 55 12.10 9.65 4.99
N HIS A 56 12.80 9.49 6.11
CA HIS A 56 13.33 8.19 6.55
C HIS A 56 12.18 7.20 6.74
N PHE A 57 11.16 7.58 7.53
CA PHE A 57 9.98 6.74 7.72
C PHE A 57 9.17 6.53 6.43
N GLY A 58 9.01 7.58 5.61
CA GLY A 58 8.33 7.49 4.32
C GLY A 58 9.00 6.51 3.36
N LEU A 59 10.33 6.53 3.28
CA LEU A 59 11.10 5.58 2.47
C LEU A 59 10.95 4.14 2.99
N SER A 60 10.87 3.92 4.32
CA SER A 60 10.50 2.63 4.89
C SER A 60 9.14 2.12 4.35
N MET A 61 8.13 2.99 4.29
CA MET A 61 6.81 2.64 3.75
C MET A 61 6.83 2.33 2.26
N VAL A 62 7.67 3.02 1.49
CA VAL A 62 7.88 2.73 0.06
C VAL A 62 8.56 1.38 -0.14
N ILE A 63 9.57 1.05 0.68
CA ILE A 63 10.24 -0.26 0.62
C ILE A 63 9.25 -1.39 0.94
N LEU A 64 8.32 -1.17 1.87
CA LEU A 64 7.26 -2.14 2.18
C LEU A 64 6.34 -2.43 0.98
N ILE A 65 6.15 -1.48 0.06
CA ILE A 65 5.41 -1.74 -1.20
C ILE A 65 6.12 -2.85 -1.99
N ALA A 66 7.45 -2.75 -2.15
CA ALA A 66 8.23 -3.76 -2.85
C ALA A 66 8.22 -5.10 -2.09
N ALA A 67 8.31 -5.08 -0.76
CA ALA A 67 8.31 -6.27 0.07
C ALA A 67 6.99 -7.04 -0.01
N VAL A 68 5.85 -6.34 0.14
CA VAL A 68 4.52 -6.94 0.03
C VAL A 68 4.28 -7.43 -1.41
N ALA A 69 4.68 -6.65 -2.42
CA ALA A 69 4.56 -7.08 -3.81
C ALA A 69 5.41 -8.33 -4.10
N LEU A 70 6.61 -8.44 -3.53
CA LEU A 70 7.47 -9.61 -3.63
C LEU A 70 6.80 -10.82 -2.99
N ALA A 71 6.39 -10.71 -1.72
CA ALA A 71 5.75 -11.78 -0.95
C ALA A 71 4.47 -12.29 -1.62
N TRP A 72 3.60 -11.37 -2.06
CA TRP A 72 2.39 -11.73 -2.76
C TRP A 72 2.67 -12.46 -4.08
N ARG A 73 3.63 -11.97 -4.87
CA ARG A 73 3.97 -12.57 -6.17
C ARG A 73 4.76 -13.86 -6.05
N SER A 74 5.52 -14.07 -4.98
CA SER A 74 6.25 -15.31 -4.76
C SER A 74 5.31 -16.45 -4.44
N ALA A 75 4.20 -16.18 -3.74
CA ALA A 75 3.15 -17.12 -3.36
C ALA A 75 2.14 -17.45 -4.49
N HIS A 76 2.21 -16.76 -5.64
CA HIS A 76 1.28 -16.97 -6.76
C HIS A 76 2.03 -17.21 -8.07
N GLU A 77 1.59 -18.20 -8.84
CA GLU A 77 2.10 -18.45 -10.19
C GLU A 77 1.81 -17.29 -11.17
N PRO A 78 2.67 -17.13 -12.21
CA PRO A 78 2.36 -16.21 -13.30
C PRO A 78 1.01 -16.55 -13.93
N GLY A 79 0.10 -15.57 -14.00
CA GLY A 79 -1.22 -15.75 -14.63
C GLY A 79 -2.34 -16.19 -13.68
N SER A 80 -2.04 -16.70 -12.48
CA SER A 80 -3.06 -17.14 -11.51
C SER A 80 -3.72 -16.00 -10.71
N ARG A 81 -3.36 -14.74 -11.00
CA ARG A 81 -4.01 -13.59 -10.36
C ARG A 81 -5.46 -13.49 -10.84
N PRO A 82 -6.44 -13.45 -9.91
CA PRO A 82 -7.83 -13.26 -10.26
C PRO A 82 -7.99 -12.02 -11.14
N ARG A 83 -8.68 -12.18 -12.27
CA ARG A 83 -9.12 -11.07 -13.11
C ARG A 83 -10.52 -10.70 -12.66
N SER A 84 -10.73 -9.44 -12.33
CA SER A 84 -12.05 -8.90 -12.02
C SER A 84 -12.56 -8.04 -13.17
N ILE A 85 -13.82 -8.23 -13.54
CA ILE A 85 -14.56 -7.33 -14.42
C ILE A 85 -15.20 -6.17 -13.64
N ASP A 86 -15.35 -6.32 -12.33
CA ASP A 86 -15.93 -5.30 -11.46
C ASP A 86 -14.90 -4.21 -11.14
N ARG A 87 -14.94 -3.16 -11.96
CA ARG A 87 -14.09 -1.99 -11.84
C ARG A 87 -14.31 -1.23 -10.55
N VAL A 88 -15.56 -1.17 -10.06
CA VAL A 88 -15.88 -0.40 -8.86
C VAL A 88 -15.23 -1.06 -7.65
N SER A 89 -15.33 -2.38 -7.53
CA SER A 89 -14.70 -3.13 -6.44
C SER A 89 -13.18 -2.99 -6.43
N VAL A 90 -12.54 -3.10 -7.60
CA VAL A 90 -11.08 -2.98 -7.70
C VAL A 90 -10.60 -1.55 -7.40
N TRP A 91 -11.25 -0.53 -7.98
CA TRP A 91 -10.82 0.85 -7.78
C TRP A 91 -11.12 1.38 -6.38
N SER A 92 -12.25 1.00 -5.79
CA SER A 92 -12.57 1.36 -4.40
C SER A 92 -11.53 0.79 -3.41
N THR A 93 -11.12 -0.47 -3.58
CA THR A 93 -10.05 -1.07 -2.77
C THR A 93 -8.69 -0.39 -3.03
N ARG A 94 -8.37 -0.07 -4.29
CA ARG A 94 -7.11 0.64 -4.65
C ARG A 94 -7.04 2.06 -4.10
N ALA A 95 -8.17 2.75 -3.98
CA ALA A 95 -8.24 4.09 -3.43
C ALA A 95 -7.86 4.14 -1.92
N LEU A 96 -7.87 2.99 -1.23
CA LEU A 96 -7.39 2.91 0.15
C LEU A 96 -5.88 3.17 0.29
N ALA A 97 -5.08 2.83 -0.74
CA ALA A 97 -3.63 3.04 -0.71
C ALA A 97 -3.22 4.52 -0.59
N PRO A 98 -3.67 5.44 -1.47
CA PRO A 98 -3.33 6.85 -1.31
C PRO A 98 -3.89 7.46 -0.02
N LEU A 99 -5.06 7.02 0.47
CA LEU A 99 -5.60 7.49 1.76
C LEU A 99 -4.75 7.00 2.95
N GLY A 100 -4.32 5.74 2.94
CA GLY A 100 -3.40 5.19 3.94
C GLY A 100 -2.05 5.93 3.91
N ALA A 101 -1.51 6.19 2.73
CA ALA A 101 -0.27 6.95 2.57
C ALA A 101 -0.39 8.39 3.11
N LEU A 102 -1.52 9.06 2.84
CA LEU A 102 -1.81 10.39 3.39
C LEU A 102 -1.94 10.36 4.92
N THR A 103 -2.59 9.34 5.47
CA THR A 103 -2.73 9.15 6.92
C THR A 103 -1.37 9.00 7.59
N ILE A 104 -0.51 8.15 7.02
CA ILE A 104 0.87 7.94 7.48
C ILE A 104 1.68 9.23 7.39
N PHE A 105 1.59 9.96 6.28
CA PHE A 105 2.30 11.23 6.11
C PHE A 105 1.87 12.27 7.15
N ALA A 106 0.56 12.37 7.44
CA ALA A 106 0.08 13.24 8.51
C ALA A 106 0.59 12.78 9.89
N GLY A 107 0.69 11.47 10.13
CA GLY A 107 1.23 10.90 11.37
C GLY A 107 2.73 11.14 11.56
N THR A 108 3.52 11.07 10.47
CA THR A 108 4.95 11.42 10.53
C THR A 108 5.15 12.91 10.78
N ALA A 109 4.31 13.77 10.20
CA ALA A 109 4.32 15.20 10.51
C ALA A 109 3.99 15.45 12.00
N ALA A 110 3.03 14.71 12.58
CA ALA A 110 2.71 14.80 14.00
C ALA A 110 3.89 14.38 14.88
N THR A 111 4.57 13.29 14.50
CA THR A 111 5.79 12.80 15.17
C THR A 111 6.92 13.82 15.10
N ALA A 112 7.11 14.46 13.94
CA ALA A 112 8.14 15.47 13.73
C ALA A 112 7.86 16.80 14.46
N ALA A 113 6.59 17.12 14.74
CA ALA A 113 6.19 18.24 15.60
C ALA A 113 6.24 17.88 17.10
N GLY A 114 6.14 16.60 17.42
CA GLY A 114 5.98 16.08 18.77
C GLY A 114 7.27 16.00 19.59
N PRO A 115 7.15 15.60 20.87
CA PRO A 115 8.30 15.43 21.76
C PRO A 115 9.18 14.23 21.43
N HIS A 116 8.67 13.26 20.67
CA HIS A 116 9.31 11.96 20.40
C HIS A 116 9.69 11.78 18.94
N SER A 117 10.53 12.66 18.40
CA SER A 117 11.03 12.60 17.02
C SER A 117 12.28 11.72 16.84
N GLY A 118 12.70 10.99 17.88
CA GLY A 118 13.84 10.06 17.84
C GLY A 118 15.12 10.54 18.53
N GLY A 119 15.11 11.70 19.20
CA GLY A 119 16.26 12.21 19.95
C GLY A 119 16.41 11.56 21.32
N ALA A 120 17.66 11.52 21.82
CA ALA A 120 17.95 11.10 23.19
C ALA A 120 17.43 12.13 24.22
N VAL A 121 17.25 11.69 25.46
CA VAL A 121 16.84 12.59 26.57
C VAL A 121 17.84 13.74 26.69
N GLY A 122 17.35 14.98 26.60
CA GLY A 122 18.17 16.20 26.68
C GLY A 122 18.80 16.65 25.35
N GLN A 123 18.66 15.90 24.26
CA GLN A 123 19.11 16.32 22.94
C GLN A 123 18.19 17.41 22.37
N ARG A 124 18.76 18.51 21.89
CA ARG A 124 17.99 19.50 21.11
C ARG A 124 17.70 18.90 19.73
N VAL A 125 16.42 18.76 19.40
CA VAL A 125 15.94 18.26 18.11
C VAL A 125 15.18 19.38 17.40
N HIS A 126 15.45 19.56 16.10
CA HIS A 126 14.67 20.45 15.26
C HIS A 126 13.26 19.87 15.06
N ARG A 127 12.23 20.64 15.43
CA ARG A 127 10.83 20.21 15.32
C ARG A 127 10.12 20.96 14.21
N LEU A 128 9.08 20.32 13.67
CA LEU A 128 8.20 20.97 12.72
C LEU A 128 7.45 22.13 13.41
N TYR A 129 7.56 23.35 12.89
CA TYR A 129 7.11 24.58 13.57
C TYR A 129 6.55 25.63 12.59
N PHE A 130 5.59 25.26 11.73
CA PHE A 130 5.03 26.20 10.75
C PHE A 130 3.89 27.08 11.30
N LYS A 131 3.26 26.68 12.41
CA LYS A 131 2.15 27.41 13.07
C LYS A 131 2.50 27.80 14.50
N GLY A 132 3.78 28.00 14.80
CA GLY A 132 4.18 28.35 16.15
C GLY A 132 3.94 27.20 17.16
N PRO A 133 3.63 27.51 18.43
CA PRO A 133 3.34 26.53 19.47
C PRO A 133 2.15 25.60 19.14
N ASP A 134 1.24 26.07 18.28
CA ASP A 134 0.05 25.31 17.86
C ASP A 134 0.34 24.21 16.84
N THR A 135 1.57 24.14 16.29
CA THR A 135 1.90 23.23 15.19
C THR A 135 1.57 21.78 15.53
N LEU A 136 2.01 21.31 16.71
CA LEU A 136 1.76 19.95 17.17
C LEU A 136 0.26 19.66 17.26
N THR A 137 -0.47 20.50 18.01
CA THR A 137 -1.91 20.35 18.22
C THR A 137 -2.67 20.36 16.89
N TRP A 138 -2.32 21.25 15.97
CA TRP A 138 -2.96 21.33 14.65
C TRP A 138 -2.72 20.06 13.83
N VAL A 139 -1.48 19.57 13.78
CA VAL A 139 -1.14 18.38 12.97
C VAL A 139 -1.77 17.13 13.58
N VAL A 140 -1.80 16.98 14.90
CA VAL A 140 -2.47 15.85 15.58
C VAL A 140 -3.96 15.82 15.26
N HIS A 141 -4.67 16.95 15.38
CA HIS A 141 -6.09 17.00 15.02
C HIS A 141 -6.33 16.71 13.53
N ARG A 142 -5.47 17.21 12.64
CA ARG A 142 -5.58 16.93 11.20
C ARG A 142 -5.33 15.44 10.91
N HIS A 143 -4.31 14.84 11.52
CA HIS A 143 -4.01 13.43 11.40
C HIS A 143 -5.18 12.58 11.92
N ALA A 144 -5.73 12.88 13.09
CA ALA A 144 -6.90 12.19 13.64
C ALA A 144 -8.13 12.28 12.73
N ALA A 145 -8.40 13.47 12.16
CA ALA A 145 -9.50 13.64 11.20
C ALA A 145 -9.29 12.82 9.91
N ILE A 146 -8.07 12.82 9.36
CA ILE A 146 -7.72 12.01 8.17
C ILE A 146 -7.87 10.52 8.50
N ALA A 147 -7.39 10.06 9.65
CA ALA A 147 -7.49 8.67 10.09
C ALA A 147 -8.95 8.23 10.29
N ALA A 148 -9.80 9.10 10.87
CA ALA A 148 -11.22 8.85 11.01
C ALA A 148 -11.92 8.71 9.65
N ILE A 149 -11.65 9.63 8.71
CA ILE A 149 -12.15 9.53 7.33
C ILE A 149 -11.68 8.24 6.68
N PHE A 150 -10.40 7.88 6.84
CA PHE A 150 -9.85 6.65 6.30
C PHE A 150 -10.56 5.41 6.87
N GLY A 151 -10.82 5.37 8.18
CA GLY A 151 -11.61 4.32 8.84
C GLY A 151 -13.03 4.18 8.26
N VAL A 152 -13.75 5.30 8.10
CA VAL A 152 -15.09 5.32 7.50
C VAL A 152 -15.05 4.80 6.05
N VAL A 153 -14.07 5.22 5.25
CA VAL A 153 -13.91 4.76 3.87
C VAL A 153 -13.60 3.26 3.83
N VAL A 154 -12.74 2.74 4.71
CA VAL A 154 -12.44 1.30 4.78
C VAL A 154 -13.70 0.49 5.11
N ILE A 155 -14.51 0.95 6.08
CA ILE A 155 -15.79 0.31 6.40
C ILE A 155 -16.73 0.34 5.19
N GLY A 156 -16.83 1.47 4.50
CA GLY A 156 -17.63 1.62 3.29
C GLY A 156 -17.20 0.67 2.17
N VAL A 157 -15.88 0.55 1.93
CA VAL A 157 -15.32 -0.41 0.97
C VAL A 157 -15.60 -1.85 1.40
N TRP A 158 -15.41 -2.18 2.68
CA TRP A 158 -15.72 -3.52 3.19
C TRP A 158 -17.19 -3.90 2.98
N LEU A 159 -18.14 -3.00 3.32
CA LEU A 159 -19.57 -3.19 3.09
C LEU A 159 -19.89 -3.36 1.60
N LEU A 160 -19.28 -2.53 0.75
CA LEU A 160 -19.44 -2.58 -0.70
C LEU A 160 -18.98 -3.93 -1.27
N GLN A 161 -17.79 -4.40 -0.87
CA GLN A 161 -17.26 -5.69 -1.28
C GLN A 161 -18.13 -6.85 -0.80
N ARG A 162 -18.60 -6.78 0.45
CA ARG A 162 -19.49 -7.80 1.04
C ARG A 162 -20.83 -7.86 0.29
N HIS A 163 -21.44 -6.72 0.00
CA HIS A 163 -22.70 -6.64 -0.73
C HIS A 163 -22.57 -7.14 -2.18
N ARG A 164 -21.40 -6.96 -2.80
CA ARG A 164 -21.12 -7.49 -4.15
C ARG A 164 -20.67 -8.95 -4.17
N GLY A 165 -20.73 -9.66 -3.03
CA GLY A 165 -20.38 -11.07 -2.97
C GLY A 165 -18.89 -11.36 -3.20
N ALA A 166 -18.00 -10.44 -2.81
CA ALA A 166 -16.57 -10.68 -2.89
C ALA A 166 -16.18 -11.90 -2.04
N GLY A 167 -15.27 -12.74 -2.55
CA GLY A 167 -14.77 -13.91 -1.81
C GLY A 167 -13.87 -13.54 -0.62
N GLU A 168 -13.61 -14.53 0.24
CA GLU A 168 -12.82 -14.39 1.48
C GLU A 168 -11.46 -13.75 1.25
N ARG A 169 -10.79 -14.08 0.14
CA ARG A 169 -9.50 -13.48 -0.25
C ARG A 169 -9.49 -11.94 -0.24
N VAL A 170 -10.61 -11.30 -0.55
CA VAL A 170 -10.74 -9.83 -0.52
C VAL A 170 -11.33 -9.35 0.82
N LEU A 171 -12.27 -10.10 1.40
CA LEU A 171 -12.93 -9.70 2.64
C LEU A 171 -12.03 -9.84 3.88
N GLU A 172 -11.22 -10.88 3.97
CA GLU A 172 -10.30 -11.10 5.11
C GLU A 172 -9.36 -9.91 5.37
N PRO A 173 -8.57 -9.42 4.40
CA PRO A 173 -7.70 -8.27 4.65
C PRO A 173 -8.48 -6.98 4.92
N LEU A 174 -9.67 -6.80 4.35
CA LEU A 174 -10.51 -5.65 4.66
C LEU A 174 -11.08 -5.72 6.08
N THR A 175 -11.47 -6.91 6.55
CA THR A 175 -11.87 -7.14 7.94
C THR A 175 -10.71 -6.86 8.90
N ALA A 176 -9.52 -7.37 8.59
CA ALA A 176 -8.32 -7.09 9.36
C ALA A 176 -8.01 -5.58 9.40
N LEU A 177 -8.18 -4.85 8.28
CA LEU A 177 -8.04 -3.39 8.26
C LEU A 177 -9.03 -2.69 9.19
N CYS A 178 -10.31 -3.09 9.19
CA CYS A 178 -11.30 -2.52 10.10
C CYS A 178 -10.88 -2.70 11.57
N VAL A 179 -10.43 -3.90 11.94
CA VAL A 179 -9.99 -4.21 13.31
C VAL A 179 -8.73 -3.42 13.68
N LEU A 180 -7.73 -3.41 12.79
CA LEU A 180 -6.48 -2.68 13.02
C LEU A 180 -6.71 -1.17 13.14
N LEU A 181 -7.57 -0.59 12.31
CA LEU A 181 -7.91 0.84 12.38
C LEU A 181 -8.69 1.20 13.65
N ALA A 182 -9.57 0.32 14.14
CA ALA A 182 -10.24 0.51 15.41
C ALA A 182 -9.23 0.48 16.58
N ALA A 183 -8.30 -0.48 16.56
CA ALA A 183 -7.23 -0.56 17.55
C ALA A 183 -6.30 0.66 17.50
N GLU A 184 -5.90 1.09 16.29
CA GLU A 184 -5.05 2.26 16.07
C GLU A 184 -5.74 3.55 16.53
N GLY A 185 -7.03 3.71 16.24
CA GLY A 185 -7.82 4.84 16.73
C GLY A 185 -7.83 4.91 18.26
N LEU A 186 -8.06 3.76 18.93
CA LEU A 186 -8.02 3.68 20.39
C LEU A 186 -6.62 4.02 20.93
N VAL A 187 -5.57 3.41 20.38
CA VAL A 187 -4.17 3.65 20.80
C VAL A 187 -3.79 5.11 20.60
N GLY A 188 -4.15 5.70 19.46
CA GLY A 188 -3.90 7.11 19.16
C GLY A 188 -4.62 8.06 20.12
N THR A 189 -5.88 7.80 20.44
CA THR A 189 -6.63 8.59 21.43
C THR A 189 -6.00 8.49 22.81
N VAL A 190 -5.73 7.27 23.30
CA VAL A 190 -5.11 7.08 24.62
C VAL A 190 -3.72 7.74 24.69
N GLN A 191 -2.93 7.63 23.62
CA GLN A 191 -1.63 8.27 23.53
C GLN A 191 -1.73 9.80 23.61
N TYR A 192 -2.73 10.39 22.96
CA TYR A 192 -2.97 11.84 23.04
C TYR A 192 -3.37 12.29 24.45
N GLU A 193 -4.32 11.59 25.08
CA GLU A 193 -4.81 11.88 26.43
C GLU A 193 -3.71 11.74 27.51
N LEU A 194 -2.84 10.73 27.36
CA LEU A 194 -1.69 10.52 28.23
C LEU A 194 -0.52 11.47 27.95
N ARG A 195 -0.70 12.50 27.10
CA ARG A 195 0.31 13.49 26.74
C ARG A 195 1.53 12.91 26.04
N LEU A 196 1.28 11.97 25.13
CA LEU A 196 2.25 11.37 24.20
C LEU A 196 3.36 10.58 24.90
N PRO A 197 3.08 9.54 25.73
CA PRO A 197 4.14 8.74 26.34
C PRO A 197 4.99 8.03 25.27
N ALA A 198 6.32 8.03 25.46
CA ALA A 198 7.28 7.44 24.53
C ALA A 198 7.01 5.95 24.28
N ASP A 199 6.63 5.20 25.32
CA ASP A 199 6.37 3.77 25.24
C ASP A 199 5.15 3.42 24.39
N MET A 200 4.24 4.35 24.12
CA MET A 200 3.11 4.07 23.22
C MET A 200 3.47 4.31 21.75
N VAL A 201 4.56 5.04 21.47
CA VAL A 201 4.96 5.39 20.10
C VAL A 201 5.27 4.12 19.30
N TRP A 202 5.99 3.16 19.87
CA TRP A 202 6.33 1.93 19.14
C TRP A 202 5.11 1.04 18.88
N ILE A 203 4.11 1.04 19.77
CA ILE A 203 2.83 0.34 19.58
C ILE A 203 2.07 0.98 18.41
N HIS A 204 1.89 2.29 18.45
CA HIS A 204 1.21 3.06 17.38
C HIS A 204 1.92 2.86 16.03
N VAL A 205 3.25 3.02 15.99
CA VAL A 205 4.02 2.84 14.75
C VAL A 205 3.93 1.40 14.22
N THR A 206 3.90 0.39 15.10
CA THR A 206 3.74 -1.01 14.70
C THR A 206 2.36 -1.27 14.09
N LEU A 207 1.30 -0.73 14.70
CA LEU A 207 -0.06 -0.81 14.19
C LEU A 207 -0.20 -0.06 12.86
N ALA A 208 0.30 1.18 12.76
CA ALA A 208 0.36 1.95 11.51
C ALA A 208 1.05 1.17 10.39
N THR A 209 2.18 0.54 10.68
CA THR A 209 2.93 -0.28 9.72
C THR A 209 2.14 -1.52 9.31
N SER A 210 1.47 -2.18 10.26
CA SER A 210 0.61 -3.33 10.00
C SER A 210 -0.62 -2.98 9.17
N ILE A 211 -1.23 -1.82 9.41
CA ILE A 211 -2.29 -1.25 8.58
C ILE A 211 -1.78 -1.05 7.16
N TRP A 212 -0.61 -0.43 6.98
CA TRP A 212 -0.02 -0.20 5.68
C TRP A 212 0.18 -1.51 4.89
N VAL A 213 0.78 -2.52 5.53
CA VAL A 213 0.97 -3.85 4.93
C VAL A 213 -0.38 -4.47 4.54
N THR A 214 -1.38 -4.39 5.42
CA THR A 214 -2.72 -4.94 5.14
C THR A 214 -3.43 -4.19 4.01
N VAL A 215 -3.26 -2.86 3.88
CA VAL A 215 -3.75 -2.07 2.74
C VAL A 215 -3.14 -2.57 1.45
N LEU A 216 -1.82 -2.72 1.40
CA LEU A 216 -1.10 -3.22 0.23
C LEU A 216 -1.53 -4.65 -0.13
N TRP A 217 -1.77 -5.48 0.88
CA TRP A 217 -2.29 -6.85 0.70
C TRP A 217 -3.72 -6.85 0.14
N ALA A 218 -4.62 -6.03 0.65
CA ALA A 218 -5.99 -5.85 0.14
C ALA A 218 -5.98 -5.39 -1.32
N VAL A 219 -5.10 -4.44 -1.67
CA VAL A 219 -4.91 -3.97 -3.05
C VAL A 219 -4.40 -5.08 -3.96
N ALA A 220 -3.48 -5.92 -3.49
CA ALA A 220 -3.01 -7.07 -4.23
C ALA A 220 -4.11 -8.13 -4.43
N ALA A 221 -4.94 -8.34 -3.40
CA ALA A 221 -6.07 -9.27 -3.37
C ALA A 221 -7.22 -8.88 -4.29
N ALA A 222 -7.50 -7.58 -4.43
CA ALA A 222 -8.47 -7.06 -5.39
C ALA A 222 -8.14 -7.44 -6.85
N GLY A 223 -6.90 -7.84 -7.13
CA GLY A 223 -6.52 -8.46 -8.39
C GLY A 223 -6.30 -7.48 -9.55
N ARG A 224 -6.29 -8.02 -10.77
CA ARG A 224 -6.13 -7.22 -12.01
C ARG A 224 -7.48 -7.01 -12.67
N LEU A 225 -7.68 -5.83 -13.25
CA LEU A 225 -8.81 -5.63 -14.14
C LEU A 225 -8.62 -6.46 -15.41
N ALA A 226 -9.67 -7.16 -15.84
CA ALA A 226 -9.67 -7.77 -17.16
C ALA A 226 -9.55 -6.68 -18.24
N PRO A 227 -8.74 -6.88 -19.30
CA PRO A 227 -8.76 -6.00 -20.47
C PRO A 227 -10.20 -5.88 -21.00
N ARG A 228 -10.62 -4.68 -21.39
CA ARG A 228 -11.92 -4.51 -22.06
C ARG A 228 -11.81 -5.28 -23.38
N ALA A 229 -12.62 -6.32 -23.57
CA ALA A 229 -12.73 -6.95 -24.88
C ALA A 229 -13.11 -5.84 -25.86
N ALA A 230 -12.28 -5.62 -26.89
CA ALA A 230 -12.70 -4.81 -28.02
C ALA A 230 -13.95 -5.47 -28.60
N PRO A 231 -14.99 -4.72 -29.00
CA PRO A 231 -16.11 -5.31 -29.70
C PRO A 231 -15.54 -6.08 -30.90
N VAL A 232 -15.76 -7.39 -30.93
CA VAL A 232 -15.53 -8.18 -32.13
C VAL A 232 -16.51 -7.61 -33.14
N MET A 233 -15.99 -6.86 -34.11
CA MET A 233 -16.78 -6.47 -35.27
C MET A 233 -17.15 -7.78 -35.95
N GLU A 234 -18.42 -8.18 -35.84
CA GLU A 234 -18.97 -9.33 -36.55
C GLU A 234 -18.72 -9.13 -38.05
N ALA A 235 -17.63 -9.69 -38.57
CA ALA A 235 -17.46 -9.90 -39.99
C ALA A 235 -18.39 -11.04 -40.38
N GLY A 236 -19.66 -10.71 -40.58
CA GLY A 236 -20.74 -11.67 -40.84
C GLY A 236 -21.90 -11.04 -41.60
N ALA A 237 -21.61 -10.27 -42.65
CA ALA A 237 -22.60 -10.00 -43.69
C ALA A 237 -22.45 -11.08 -44.77
N GLU A 238 -23.24 -12.13 -44.60
CA GLU A 238 -23.44 -13.25 -45.52
C GLU A 238 -23.91 -12.71 -46.89
N ALA A 239 -23.07 -12.83 -47.92
CA ALA A 239 -23.45 -12.51 -49.29
C ALA A 239 -24.30 -13.67 -49.85
N PRO A 240 -25.47 -13.40 -50.49
CA PRO A 240 -26.30 -14.47 -51.03
C PRO A 240 -25.59 -15.15 -52.22
N ILE A 241 -25.38 -16.46 -52.12
CA ILE A 241 -24.98 -17.32 -53.22
C ILE A 241 -26.07 -17.33 -54.30
N SER A 242 -25.83 -16.59 -55.39
CA SER A 242 -26.67 -16.62 -56.59
C SER A 242 -26.40 -17.88 -57.40
N GLY A 243 -27.43 -18.74 -57.47
CA GLY A 243 -27.88 -19.44 -58.67
C GLY A 243 -26.86 -20.27 -59.46
N THR A 244 -26.95 -21.59 -59.28
CA THR A 244 -26.52 -22.63 -60.23
C THR A 244 -26.98 -22.30 -61.66
N ARG A 245 -26.04 -22.11 -62.57
CA ARG A 245 -26.30 -22.07 -64.02
C ARG A 245 -26.01 -23.46 -64.60
N GLU A 246 -27.06 -24.08 -65.14
CA GLU A 246 -27.00 -25.34 -65.90
C GLU A 246 -25.91 -25.29 -66.99
N LEU A 247 -25.10 -26.34 -67.06
CA LEU A 247 -24.25 -26.64 -68.21
C LEU A 247 -24.97 -27.69 -69.05
N GLU A 248 -25.57 -27.24 -70.15
CA GLU A 248 -26.08 -28.09 -71.23
C GLU A 248 -24.89 -28.67 -72.02
N PRO A 249 -24.85 -29.97 -72.34
CA PRO A 249 -23.76 -30.56 -73.10
C PRO A 249 -23.92 -30.31 -74.62
N ALA A 250 -22.82 -29.93 -75.26
CA ALA A 250 -22.71 -29.80 -76.70
C ALA A 250 -22.67 -31.18 -77.40
N LYS A 251 -23.47 -31.29 -78.48
CA LYS A 251 -23.44 -32.21 -79.65
C LYS A 251 -22.74 -33.56 -79.53
#